data_AF-I1Q7C5-F1
#
_entry.id   AF-I1Q7C5-F1
#
_cell.length_a   1.000
_cell.length_b   1.000
_cell.length_c   1.000
_cell.angle_alpha   90.00
_cell.angle_beta   90.00
_cell.angle_gamma   90.00
#
_symmetry.space_group_name_H-M   'P 1'
#
loop_
_entity.id
_entity.type
_entity.pdbx_description
1 polymer ?
#
loop_
_entity_poly.entity_id
_entity_poly.type
_entity_poly.pdbx_seq_one_letter_code
_entity_poly.pdbx_strand_id
1 'polypeptide(L)'
;IGPLKIERLDFSDHHSFSSHDLQLIQDTLKKLVYQHKNNAVVLVTEKDYDRDPDVLRALDAKVWVLSSCLQIIPHEGQGDDEFMRKVREIITASRHVKL
;
A
#
# COMPACT_ATOMS: atom_id res chain seq x y z
N ILE A 1 13.12 -7.50 -0.54
CA ILE A 1 13.30 -6.73 0.71
C ILE A 1 11.94 -6.12 1.02
N GLY A 2 11.41 -6.34 2.21
CA GLY A 2 10.07 -5.88 2.62
C GLY A 2 10.07 -5.45 4.08
N PRO A 3 8.97 -4.90 4.60
CA PRO A 3 8.87 -4.47 5.98
C PRO A 3 9.10 -5.65 6.93
N LEU A 4 9.89 -5.44 7.99
CA LEU A 4 10.18 -6.46 9.01
C LEU A 4 8.96 -6.71 9.91
N LYS A 5 8.19 -5.65 10.18
CA LYS A 5 6.96 -5.69 10.97
C LYS A 5 5.95 -4.73 10.37
N ILE A 6 4.68 -5.14 10.39
CA ILE A 6 3.54 -4.35 9.91
C ILE A 6 2.49 -4.36 11.01
N GLU A 7 1.99 -3.17 11.35
CA GLU A 7 0.70 -3.01 12.03
C GLU A 7 -0.29 -2.47 11.00
N ARG A 8 -1.48 -3.07 10.96
CA ARG A 8 -2.52 -2.74 9.99
C ARG A 8 -3.70 -2.12 10.73
N LEU A 9 -4.15 -0.97 10.26
CA LEU A 9 -5.38 -0.31 10.70
C LEU A 9 -6.36 -0.32 9.53
N ASP A 10 -7.55 -0.88 9.76
CA ASP A 10 -8.59 -0.97 8.75
C ASP A 10 -9.70 0.04 9.08
N PHE A 11 -10.09 0.80 8.05
CA PHE A 11 -11.16 1.79 8.13
C PHE A 11 -12.31 1.40 7.21
N SER A 12 -13.51 1.91 7.51
CA SER A 12 -14.69 1.68 6.66
C SER A 12 -14.50 2.27 5.26
N ASP A 13 -15.26 1.78 4.28
CA ASP A 13 -15.25 2.48 2.99
C ASP A 13 -15.86 3.88 3.15
N HIS A 14 -15.36 4.84 2.39
CA HIS A 14 -15.72 6.26 2.49
C HIS A 14 -15.43 6.88 3.86
N HIS A 15 -14.50 6.30 4.63
CA HIS A 15 -14.07 6.86 5.91
C HIS A 15 -13.49 8.27 5.75
N SER A 16 -13.93 9.17 6.62
CA SER A 16 -13.34 10.50 6.79
C SER A 16 -12.51 10.49 8.07
N PHE A 17 -11.22 10.82 7.96
CA PHE A 17 -10.32 10.77 9.11
C PHE A 17 -10.65 11.84 10.13
N SER A 18 -10.90 11.41 11.36
CA SER A 18 -11.09 12.29 12.51
C SER A 18 -9.79 12.49 13.29
N SER A 19 -9.75 13.48 14.19
CA SER A 19 -8.61 13.67 15.11
C SER A 19 -8.35 12.43 15.98
N HIS A 20 -9.39 11.66 16.31
CA HIS A 20 -9.25 10.41 17.04
C HIS A 20 -8.52 9.35 16.22
N ASP A 21 -8.81 9.26 14.91
CA ASP A 21 -8.13 8.32 14.03
C ASP A 21 -6.65 8.66 13.87
N LEU A 22 -6.32 9.95 13.76
CA LEU A 22 -4.93 10.41 13.74
C LEU A 22 -4.18 10.04 15.02
N GLN A 23 -4.83 10.20 16.18
CA GLN A 23 -4.26 9.82 17.46
C GLN A 23 -4.02 8.31 17.51
N LEU A 24 -4.99 7.50 17.07
CA LEU A 24 -4.86 6.05 16.98
C LEU A 24 -3.67 5.63 16.08
N ILE A 25 -3.52 6.28 14.93
CA ILE A 25 -2.39 6.04 14.01
C ILE A 25 -1.06 6.41 14.69
N GLN A 26 -0.98 7.57 15.34
CA GLN A 26 0.22 8.00 16.05
C GLN A 26 0.61 7.08 17.21
N ASP A 27 -0.35 6.64 18.01
CA ASP A 27 -0.08 5.75 19.13
C ASP A 27 0.37 4.37 18.66
N THR A 28 -0.25 3.88 17.57
CA THR A 28 0.18 2.64 16.89
C THR A 28 1.60 2.76 16.37
N LEU A 29 1.93 3.89 15.72
CA LEU A 29 3.27 4.16 15.20
C LEU A 29 4.32 4.21 16.32
N LYS A 30 4.05 4.95 17.41
CA LYS A 30 4.93 5.06 18.57
C LYS A 30 5.21 3.70 19.21
N LYS A 31 4.16 2.88 19.35
CA LYS A 31 4.28 1.51 19.87
C LYS A 31 5.17 0.65 18.97
N LEU A 32 4.96 0.71 17.64
CA LEU A 32 5.75 -0.06 16.69
C LEU A 32 7.24 0.36 16.71
N VAL A 33 7.52 1.66 16.72
CA VAL A 33 8.89 2.20 16.84
C VAL A 33 9.55 1.77 18.15
N TYR A 34 8.83 1.88 19.27
CA TYR A 34 9.34 1.49 20.58
C TYR A 34 9.68 -0.01 20.65
N GLN A 35 8.78 -0.88 20.16
CA GLN A 35 8.95 -2.33 20.22
C GLN A 35 10.10 -2.82 19.35
N HIS A 36 10.31 -2.21 18.18
CA HIS A 36 11.30 -2.66 17.20
C HIS A 36 12.57 -1.82 17.14
N LYS A 37 12.65 -0.76 17.96
CA LYS A 37 13.80 0.17 18.05
C LYS A 37 14.25 0.68 16.68
N ASN A 38 13.29 0.96 15.80
CA ASN A 38 13.54 1.36 14.43
C ASN A 38 12.47 2.34 13.94
N ASN A 39 12.76 3.08 12.88
CA ASN A 39 11.81 4.00 12.27
C ASN A 39 10.66 3.22 11.60
N ALA A 40 9.49 3.84 11.59
CA ALA A 40 8.31 3.33 10.91
C ALA A 40 7.77 4.39 9.94
N VAL A 41 7.10 3.94 8.89
CA VAL A 41 6.40 4.77 7.92
C VAL A 41 4.93 4.40 7.92
N VAL A 42 4.06 5.37 7.67
CA VAL A 42 2.64 5.12 7.46
C VAL A 42 2.45 4.90 5.96
N LEU A 43 1.93 3.74 5.57
CA LEU A 43 1.59 3.46 4.17
C LEU A 43 0.07 3.54 4.02
N VAL A 44 -0.40 4.36 3.08
CA VAL A 44 -1.81 4.53 2.76
C VAL A 44 -2.08 4.21 1.29
N THR A 45 -3.33 3.97 0.94
CA THR A 45 -3.76 3.85 -0.46
C THR A 45 -3.86 5.23 -1.10
N GLU A 46 -3.72 5.33 -2.43
CA GLU A 46 -4.01 6.57 -3.18
C GLU A 46 -5.40 7.12 -2.85
N LYS A 47 -6.41 6.23 -2.83
CA LYS A 47 -7.80 6.58 -2.55
C LYS A 47 -7.99 7.27 -1.20
N ASP A 48 -7.36 6.76 -0.14
CA ASP A 48 -7.48 7.35 1.21
C ASP A 48 -6.68 8.64 1.33
N TYR A 49 -5.55 8.74 0.62
CA TYR A 49 -4.75 9.94 0.57
C TYR A 49 -5.46 11.10 -0.15
N ASP A 50 -6.08 10.83 -1.30
CA ASP A 50 -6.77 11.83 -2.12
C ASP A 50 -8.02 12.41 -1.45
N ARG A 51 -8.62 11.69 -0.49
CA ARG A 51 -9.81 12.15 0.24
C ARG A 51 -9.50 13.32 1.16
N ASP A 52 -8.40 13.24 1.91
CA ASP A 52 -7.96 14.31 2.81
C ASP A 52 -6.44 14.27 3.02
N PRO A 53 -5.67 14.80 2.06
CA PRO A 53 -4.21 14.74 2.12
C PRO A 53 -3.65 15.60 3.25
N ASP A 54 -4.35 16.66 3.66
CA ASP A 54 -3.89 17.57 4.72
C ASP A 54 -3.98 16.93 6.10
N VAL A 55 -5.08 16.21 6.37
CA VAL A 55 -5.25 15.45 7.61
C VAL A 55 -4.17 14.38 7.77
N LEU A 56 -3.83 13.67 6.69
CA LEU A 56 -2.75 12.67 6.73
C LEU A 56 -1.36 13.32 6.82
N ARG A 57 -1.14 14.47 6.17
CA ARG A 57 0.11 15.24 6.28
C ARG A 57 0.34 15.82 7.67
N ALA A 58 -0.71 15.98 8.48
CA ALA A 58 -0.60 16.43 9.87
C ALA A 58 -0.03 15.34 10.82
N LEU A 59 0.06 14.08 10.37
CA LEU A 59 0.75 13.05 11.14
C LEU A 59 2.24 13.41 11.27
N ASP A 60 2.74 13.40 12.50
CA ASP A 60 4.18 13.46 12.81
C ASP A 60 4.92 12.16 12.40
N ALA A 61 4.87 11.83 11.11
CA ALA A 61 5.40 10.62 10.51
C ALA A 61 5.59 10.78 9.01
N LYS A 62 6.47 9.95 8.43
CA LYS A 62 6.57 9.85 6.97
C LYS A 62 5.37 9.05 6.45
N VAL A 63 4.48 9.72 5.70
CA VAL A 63 3.35 9.10 5.01
C VAL A 63 3.74 8.79 3.57
N TRP A 64 3.62 7.52 3.18
CA TRP A 64 3.80 7.04 1.80
C TRP A 64 2.46 6.62 1.24
N VAL A 65 2.26 6.95 -0.02
CA VAL A 65 1.09 6.52 -0.78
C VAL A 65 1.53 5.37 -1.67
N LEU A 66 0.81 4.24 -1.58
CA LEU A 66 1.05 3.12 -2.46
C LEU A 66 0.57 3.48 -3.86
N SER A 67 1.50 3.79 -4.75
CA SER A 67 1.18 4.04 -6.15
C SER A 67 1.39 2.78 -6.99
N SER A 68 0.38 2.46 -7.80
CA SER A 68 0.38 1.29 -8.69
C SER A 68 -0.03 1.71 -10.09
N CYS A 69 0.69 1.21 -11.09
CA CYS A 69 0.35 1.44 -12.49
C CYS A 69 -0.51 0.30 -13.03
N LEU A 70 -1.67 0.62 -13.61
CA LEU A 70 -2.46 -0.35 -14.36
C LEU A 70 -1.80 -0.61 -15.72
N GLN A 71 -1.47 -1.87 -15.99
CA GLN A 71 -1.01 -2.31 -17.30
C GLN A 71 -2.07 -3.21 -17.95
N ILE A 72 -2.56 -2.78 -19.12
CA ILE A 72 -3.48 -3.58 -19.95
C ILE A 72 -2.63 -4.31 -20.99
N ILE A 73 -2.72 -5.64 -21.01
CA ILE A 73 -1.93 -6.48 -21.92
C ILE A 73 -2.88 -7.17 -22.89
N PRO A 74 -2.74 -6.94 -24.22
CA PRO A 74 -3.60 -7.60 -25.19
C PRO A 74 -3.36 -9.11 -25.19
N HIS A 75 -4.45 -9.86 -25.33
CA HIS A 75 -4.44 -11.32 -25.46
C HIS A 75 -5.45 -11.74 -26.53
N GLU A 76 -4.95 -12.30 -27.64
CA GLU A 76 -5.77 -12.73 -28.78
C GLU A 76 -6.06 -14.24 -28.77
N GLY A 77 -5.45 -14.97 -27.82
CA GLY A 77 -5.64 -16.40 -27.67
C GLY A 77 -6.97 -16.75 -27.01
N GLN A 78 -7.52 -17.92 -27.34
CA GLN A 78 -8.74 -18.46 -26.73
C GLN A 78 -8.42 -19.70 -25.90
N GLY A 79 -9.12 -19.85 -24.77
CA GLY A 79 -9.01 -21.00 -23.87
C GLY A 79 -8.06 -20.78 -22.69
N ASP A 80 -8.32 -21.53 -21.62
CA ASP A 80 -7.65 -21.35 -20.32
C ASP A 80 -6.14 -21.60 -20.38
N ASP A 81 -5.70 -22.59 -21.18
CA ASP A 81 -4.27 -22.93 -21.32
C ASP A 81 -3.45 -21.77 -21.89
N GLU A 82 -4.02 -21.09 -22.89
CA GLU A 82 -3.41 -19.99 -23.61
C GLU A 82 -3.38 -18.71 -22.74
N PHE A 83 -4.46 -18.47 -21.99
CA PHE A 83 -4.50 -17.43 -20.96
C PHE A 83 -3.42 -17.68 -19.89
N MET A 84 -3.37 -18.90 -19.34
CA MET A 84 -2.41 -19.25 -18.28
C MET A 84 -0.96 -19.22 -18.78
N ARG A 85 -0.70 -19.56 -20.05
CA ARG A 85 0.60 -19.37 -20.67
C ARG A 85 1.00 -17.90 -20.66
N LYS A 86 0.12 -16.99 -21.10
CA LYS A 86 0.37 -15.54 -21.10
C LYS A 86 0.62 -15.00 -19.69
N VAL A 87 -0.16 -15.42 -18.70
CA VAL A 87 0.05 -15.06 -17.29
C VAL A 87 1.42 -15.49 -16.79
N ARG A 88 1.86 -16.72 -17.10
CA ARG A 88 3.20 -17.22 -16.71
C ARG A 88 4.33 -16.43 -17.37
N GLU A 89 4.18 -16.09 -18.66
CA GLU A 89 5.13 -15.23 -19.39
C GLU A 89 5.28 -13.86 -18.70
N ILE A 90 4.15 -13.21 -18.35
CA ILE A 90 4.13 -11.91 -17.66
C ILE A 90 4.79 -12.01 -16.29
N ILE A 91 4.41 -12.99 -15.46
CA ILE A 91 4.98 -13.17 -14.11
C ILE A 91 6.49 -13.39 -14.20
N THR A 92 6.95 -14.16 -15.18
CA THR A 92 8.38 -14.42 -15.39
C THR A 92 9.12 -13.16 -15.81
N ALA A 93 8.56 -12.38 -16.76
CA ALA A 93 9.16 -11.13 -17.22
C ALA A 93 9.22 -10.07 -16.10
N SER A 94 8.14 -9.89 -15.34
CA SER A 94 8.05 -8.88 -14.28
C SER A 94 8.98 -9.15 -13.10
N ARG A 95 9.39 -10.41 -12.85
CA ARG A 95 10.39 -10.75 -11.83
C ARG A 95 11.80 -10.22 -12.15
N HIS A 96 12.06 -9.86 -13.42
CA HIS A 96 13.36 -9.35 -13.87
C HIS A 96 13.39 -7.82 -13.99
N VAL A 97 12.26 -7.14 -13.78
CA VAL A 97 12.21 -5.68 -13.76
C VAL A 97 12.64 -5.19 -12.38
N LYS A 98 13.88 -4.71 -12.25
CA LYS A 98 14.27 -3.85 -11.13
C LYS A 98 13.66 -2.48 -11.34
N LEU A 99 12.72 -2.10 -10.47
CA LEU A 99 12.43 -0.69 -10.19
C LEU A 99 13.61 -0.08 -9.42
#